data_AF-A0A4Y2L913-F1
#
_entry.id   AF-A0A4Y2L913-F1
#
_cell.length_a   1.000
_cell.length_b   1.000
_cell.length_c   1.000
_cell.angle_alpha   90.00
_cell.angle_beta   90.00
_cell.angle_gamma   90.00
#
_symmetry.space_group_name_H-M   'P 1'
#
loop_
_entity.id
_entity.type
_entity.pdbx_description
1 polymer ?
#
loop_
_entity_poly.entity_id
_entity_poly.type
_entity_poly.pdbx_seq_one_letter_code
_entity_poly.pdbx_strand_id
1 'polypeptide(L)'
;MRYNDNKRYEVHLPWLDNYASLPDNLELAIRRLESISLHENLYDAYEGIFLEWLHEGINEEVPVDEINFSGKYLPHRPVQKESSTTTIIPVFDASARMKGHPSLNGTLHSGPNLIELIPDILLRFGEKKIGVTGDTRKVSLQIIICKEDRDFLRFLWWKNKDCQEHKVFRHARVVFGVRSSPFLLEAVLKYHLAKNRDADPFITKCLSISFYVDNLLISVHNETELKRLINVSNEFMKKGGFELRNWESSAPTDVNSKTIDLLGLKCNMSEDIISINLKW
;
A
#
# COMPACT_ATOMS: atom_id res chain seq x y z
N MET A 1 4.44 -11.77 -14.07
CA MET A 1 4.84 -10.37 -13.81
C MET A 1 5.59 -9.83 -15.01
N ARG A 2 5.23 -8.64 -15.46
CA ARG A 2 5.84 -7.93 -16.58
C ARG A 2 6.38 -6.59 -16.08
N TYR A 3 7.40 -6.06 -16.74
CA TYR A 3 7.86 -4.68 -16.55
C TYR A 3 7.46 -3.90 -17.80
N ASN A 4 6.67 -2.83 -17.64
CA ASN A 4 6.05 -2.13 -18.75
C ASN A 4 6.84 -0.87 -19.17
N ASP A 5 6.40 -0.24 -20.27
CA ASP A 5 7.08 0.92 -20.87
C ASP A 5 7.05 2.16 -19.96
N ASN A 6 6.08 2.23 -19.05
CA ASN A 6 5.97 3.26 -18.02
C ASN A 6 6.86 2.99 -16.79
N LYS A 7 7.83 2.06 -16.91
CA LYS A 7 8.80 1.70 -15.86
C LYS A 7 8.16 1.18 -14.58
N ARG A 8 7.03 0.47 -14.70
CA ARG A 8 6.29 -0.10 -13.57
C ARG A 8 6.13 -1.60 -13.74
N TYR A 9 6.04 -2.29 -12.61
CA TYR A 9 5.73 -3.72 -12.58
C TYR A 9 4.23 -3.95 -12.72
N GLU A 10 3.88 -4.91 -13.55
CA GLU A 10 2.51 -5.33 -13.85
C GLU A 10 2.32 -6.79 -13.45
N VAL A 11 1.28 -7.06 -12.67
CA VAL A 11 0.99 -8.36 -12.06
C VAL A 11 -0.47 -8.74 -12.23
N HIS A 12 -0.72 -10.05 -12.25
CA HIS A 12 -2.06 -10.62 -12.16
C HIS A 12 -2.44 -10.84 -10.69
N LEU A 13 -3.74 -10.85 -10.42
CA LEU A 13 -4.26 -11.39 -9.16
C LEU A 13 -3.99 -12.90 -9.11
N PRO A 14 -3.52 -13.45 -7.98
CA PRO A 14 -3.19 -14.87 -7.89
C PRO A 14 -4.44 -15.70 -7.61
N TRP A 15 -5.23 -15.96 -8.65
CA TRP A 15 -6.46 -16.75 -8.58
C TRP A 15 -6.24 -18.19 -8.12
N LEU A 16 -7.14 -18.69 -7.28
CA LEU A 16 -7.27 -20.12 -6.95
C LEU A 16 -7.91 -20.86 -8.13
N ASP A 17 -7.48 -22.10 -8.43
CA ASP A 17 -7.91 -22.88 -9.61
C ASP A 17 -9.44 -23.06 -9.78
N ASN A 18 -10.25 -22.80 -8.75
CA ASN A 18 -11.71 -22.96 -8.72
C ASN A 18 -12.51 -21.64 -8.74
N TYR A 19 -11.92 -20.52 -9.19
CA TYR A 19 -12.53 -19.19 -9.13
C TYR A 19 -13.69 -18.92 -10.12
N ALA A 20 -14.09 -19.90 -10.94
CA ALA A 20 -14.93 -19.72 -12.14
C ALA A 20 -16.38 -19.19 -11.92
N SER A 21 -16.76 -18.83 -10.71
CA SER A 21 -18.04 -18.15 -10.45
C SER A 21 -17.94 -17.26 -9.22
N LEU A 22 -17.38 -16.06 -9.43
CA LEU A 22 -17.49 -14.94 -8.50
C LEU A 22 -18.76 -14.16 -8.86
N PRO A 23 -19.89 -14.36 -8.16
CA PRO A 23 -21.14 -13.69 -8.50
C PRO A 23 -21.04 -12.19 -8.22
N ASP A 24 -21.83 -11.37 -8.90
CA ASP A 24 -21.87 -9.95 -8.59
C ASP A 24 -22.29 -9.68 -7.12
N ASN A 25 -21.79 -8.57 -6.56
CA ASN A 25 -22.13 -8.10 -5.22
C ASN A 25 -22.44 -6.59 -5.18
N LEU A 26 -22.90 -6.01 -6.31
CA LEU A 26 -23.22 -4.59 -6.44
C LEU A 26 -24.19 -4.11 -5.35
N GLU A 27 -25.28 -4.83 -5.12
CA GLU A 27 -26.30 -4.48 -4.11
C GLU A 27 -25.70 -4.37 -2.70
N LEU A 28 -24.74 -5.24 -2.35
CA LEU A 28 -24.04 -5.17 -1.07
C LEU A 28 -23.15 -3.92 -0.99
N ALA A 29 -22.48 -3.56 -2.09
CA ALA A 29 -21.63 -2.38 -2.14
C ALA A 29 -22.44 -1.09 -2.06
N ILE A 30 -23.60 -1.01 -2.73
CA ILE A 30 -24.53 0.13 -2.65
C ILE A 30 -24.96 0.38 -1.20
N ARG A 31 -25.47 -0.66 -0.52
CA ARG A 31 -25.93 -0.53 0.89
C ARG A 31 -24.81 -0.07 1.83
N ARG A 32 -23.57 -0.52 1.59
CA ARG A 32 -22.41 -0.11 2.38
C ARG A 32 -22.03 1.35 2.12
N LEU A 33 -22.11 1.80 0.87
CA LEU A 33 -21.87 3.18 0.49
C LEU A 33 -22.91 4.13 1.12
N GLU A 34 -24.20 3.78 1.03
CA GLU A 34 -25.30 4.52 1.67
C GLU A 34 -25.10 4.65 3.18
N SER A 35 -24.73 3.56 3.85
CA SER A 35 -24.47 3.57 5.29
C SER A 35 -23.37 4.55 5.69
N ILE A 36 -22.30 4.69 4.89
CA ILE A 36 -21.20 5.60 5.20
C ILE A 36 -21.64 7.06 5.09
N SER A 37 -22.43 7.37 4.06
CA SER A 37 -22.92 8.72 3.81
C SER A 37 -23.93 9.22 4.85
N LEU A 38 -24.64 8.31 5.53
CA LEU A 38 -25.58 8.67 6.59
C LEU A 38 -24.88 9.08 7.90
N HIS A 39 -23.65 8.62 8.13
CA HIS A 39 -22.99 8.78 9.43
C HIS A 39 -21.93 9.87 9.45
N GLU A 40 -21.37 10.25 8.30
CA GLU A 40 -20.19 11.11 8.28
C GLU A 40 -20.21 12.08 7.07
N ASN A 41 -19.98 13.37 7.29
CA ASN A 41 -19.83 14.38 6.22
C ASN A 41 -18.42 14.29 5.59
N LEU A 42 -18.13 13.16 4.93
CA LEU A 42 -16.81 12.85 4.37
C LEU A 42 -16.72 12.98 2.85
N TYR A 43 -17.80 13.40 2.20
CA TYR A 43 -17.88 13.43 0.74
C TYR A 43 -16.67 14.15 0.14
N ASP A 44 -16.40 15.38 0.59
CA ASP A 44 -15.36 16.23 0.02
C ASP A 44 -13.95 15.65 0.23
N ALA A 45 -13.73 14.96 1.36
CA ALA A 45 -12.45 14.31 1.66
C ALA A 45 -12.23 13.05 0.80
N TYR A 46 -13.25 12.21 0.64
CA TYR A 46 -13.18 11.04 -0.24
C TYR A 46 -13.04 11.43 -1.71
N GLU A 47 -13.83 12.40 -2.16
CA GLU A 47 -13.80 12.90 -3.52
C GLU A 47 -12.40 13.39 -3.88
N GLY A 48 -11.78 14.19 -3.00
CA GLY A 48 -10.40 14.64 -3.18
C GLY A 48 -9.40 13.48 -3.36
N ILE A 49 -9.53 12.43 -2.55
CA ILE A 49 -8.66 11.24 -2.63
C ILE A 49 -8.87 10.48 -3.94
N PHE A 50 -10.13 10.23 -4.33
CA PHE A 50 -10.43 9.48 -5.55
C PHE A 50 -10.10 10.26 -6.82
N LEU A 51 -10.19 11.59 -6.80
CA LEU A 51 -9.73 12.45 -7.89
C LEU A 51 -8.19 12.49 -7.99
N GLU A 52 -7.47 12.54 -6.86
CA GLU A 52 -6.01 12.39 -6.83
C GLU A 52 -5.60 11.04 -7.43
N TRP A 53 -6.27 9.96 -7.01
CA TRP A 53 -6.01 8.62 -7.53
C TRP A 53 -6.30 8.51 -9.02
N LEU A 54 -7.33 9.21 -9.51
CA LEU A 54 -7.70 9.20 -10.92
C LEU A 54 -6.62 9.90 -11.74
N HIS A 55 -6.15 11.05 -11.26
CA HIS A 55 -5.04 11.79 -11.86
C HIS A 55 -3.72 10.99 -11.88
N GLU A 56 -3.45 10.19 -10.84
CA GLU A 56 -2.27 9.31 -10.77
C GLU A 56 -2.45 7.97 -11.52
N GLY A 57 -3.64 7.70 -12.05
CA GLY A 57 -3.99 6.44 -12.72
C GLY A 57 -3.99 5.24 -11.78
N ILE A 58 -4.28 5.46 -10.49
CA ILE A 58 -4.44 4.43 -9.46
C ILE A 58 -5.81 3.76 -9.58
N ASN A 59 -6.85 4.53 -9.86
CA ASN A 59 -8.17 4.08 -10.26
C ASN A 59 -8.53 4.66 -11.64
N GLU A 60 -9.53 4.06 -12.26
CA GLU A 60 -10.14 4.52 -13.50
C GLU A 60 -11.66 4.40 -13.39
N GLU A 61 -12.40 5.32 -14.01
CA GLU A 61 -13.86 5.21 -14.12
C GLU A 61 -14.19 4.09 -15.11
N VAL A 62 -15.11 3.20 -14.73
CA VAL A 62 -15.52 2.09 -15.60
C VAL A 62 -16.41 2.64 -16.71
N PRO A 63 -16.07 2.41 -17.99
CA PRO A 63 -16.91 2.85 -19.11
C PRO A 63 -18.32 2.26 -19.02
N VAL A 64 -19.33 3.04 -19.45
CA VAL A 64 -20.75 2.67 -19.32
C VAL A 64 -21.07 1.33 -20.00
N ASP A 65 -20.41 1.03 -21.10
CA ASP A 65 -20.51 -0.23 -21.86
C ASP A 65 -19.84 -1.42 -21.14
N GLU A 66 -18.90 -1.18 -20.23
CA GLU A 66 -18.21 -2.21 -19.43
C GLU A 66 -18.87 -2.46 -18.06
N ILE A 67 -19.80 -1.60 -17.61
CA ILE A 67 -20.45 -1.71 -16.28
C ILE A 67 -21.13 -3.07 -16.09
N ASN A 68 -21.79 -3.58 -17.14
CA ASN A 68 -22.53 -4.85 -17.08
C ASN A 68 -21.64 -6.09 -17.23
N PHE A 69 -20.32 -5.92 -17.42
CA PHE A 69 -19.40 -7.06 -17.46
C PHE A 69 -19.22 -7.66 -16.08
N SER A 70 -18.81 -8.94 -16.04
CA SER A 70 -18.52 -9.64 -14.80
C SER A 70 -17.44 -8.91 -14.00
N GLY A 71 -17.71 -8.69 -12.72
CA GLY A 71 -16.79 -7.98 -11.83
C GLY A 71 -17.17 -8.15 -10.38
N LYS A 72 -16.36 -7.55 -9.50
CA LYS A 72 -16.58 -7.52 -8.05
C LYS A 72 -16.42 -6.11 -7.53
N TYR A 73 -17.32 -5.74 -6.65
CA TYR A 73 -17.35 -4.43 -6.00
C TYR A 73 -16.78 -4.58 -4.60
N LEU A 74 -15.76 -3.79 -4.29
CA LEU A 74 -15.15 -3.69 -2.98
C LEU A 74 -15.87 -2.58 -2.22
N PRO A 75 -16.72 -2.90 -1.23
CA PRO A 75 -17.18 -1.90 -0.30
C PRO A 75 -15.96 -1.28 0.38
N HIS A 76 -15.98 0.02 0.63
CA HIS A 76 -14.92 0.69 1.37
C HIS A 76 -15.48 1.28 2.66
N ARG A 77 -14.61 1.68 3.57
CA ARG A 77 -14.96 2.43 4.77
C ARG A 77 -13.82 3.38 5.16
N PRO A 78 -14.11 4.50 5.83
CA PRO A 78 -13.07 5.41 6.29
C PRO A 78 -12.32 4.82 7.47
N VAL A 79 -11.02 5.09 7.48
CA VAL A 79 -10.19 4.99 8.68
C VAL A 79 -9.57 6.37 8.93
N GLN A 80 -9.82 6.93 10.11
CA GLN A 80 -9.27 8.21 10.50
C GLN A 80 -7.85 8.02 11.05
N LYS A 81 -6.89 8.82 10.57
CA LYS A 81 -5.57 8.94 11.19
C LYS A 81 -5.52 10.21 12.03
N GLU A 82 -5.22 10.07 13.33
CA GLU A 82 -5.13 11.18 14.28
C GLU A 82 -3.96 12.16 13.98
N SER A 83 -2.97 11.77 13.15
CA SER A 83 -1.68 12.47 13.03
C SER A 83 -1.24 12.87 11.61
N SER A 84 -2.09 12.79 10.57
CA SER A 84 -1.71 13.10 9.18
C SER A 84 -2.52 14.22 8.51
N THR A 85 -1.91 14.89 7.53
CA THR A 85 -2.52 15.93 6.67
C THR A 85 -3.72 15.42 5.89
N THR A 86 -3.73 14.14 5.50
CA THR A 86 -4.93 13.44 5.02
C THR A 86 -5.56 12.71 6.20
N THR A 87 -6.64 13.25 6.75
CA THR A 87 -7.26 12.73 7.97
C THR A 87 -7.96 11.37 7.75
N ILE A 88 -8.22 10.97 6.49
CA ILE A 88 -9.07 9.82 6.14
C ILE A 88 -8.38 8.95 5.09
N ILE A 89 -8.41 7.63 5.30
CA ILE A 89 -7.94 6.64 4.33
C ILE A 89 -9.11 5.69 3.98
N PRO A 90 -9.49 5.59 2.69
CA PRO A 90 -10.42 4.57 2.24
C PRO A 90 -9.81 3.16 2.40
N VAL A 91 -10.48 2.29 3.15
CA VAL A 91 -10.09 0.88 3.31
C VAL A 91 -11.13 0.01 2.63
N PHE A 92 -10.70 -0.76 1.64
CA PHE A 92 -11.54 -1.64 0.84
C PHE A 92 -11.67 -3.03 1.48
N ASP A 93 -12.87 -3.59 1.45
CA ASP A 93 -13.21 -4.89 2.01
C ASP A 93 -13.38 -5.94 0.91
N ALA A 94 -12.27 -6.56 0.51
CA ALA A 94 -12.29 -7.70 -0.42
C ALA A 94 -12.78 -9.01 0.23
N SER A 95 -13.14 -9.00 1.52
CA SER A 95 -13.75 -10.12 2.21
C SER A 95 -15.29 -10.03 2.19
N ALA A 96 -15.85 -8.90 1.77
CA ALA A 96 -17.27 -8.72 1.58
C ALA A 96 -17.84 -9.77 0.60
N ARG A 97 -18.97 -10.38 0.97
CA ARG A 97 -19.64 -11.42 0.19
C ARG A 97 -21.13 -11.47 0.48
N MET A 98 -21.87 -11.92 -0.53
CA MET A 98 -23.25 -12.35 -0.36
C MET A 98 -23.30 -13.68 0.40
N LYS A 99 -24.39 -13.92 1.14
CA LYS A 99 -24.58 -15.17 1.89
C LYS A 99 -24.54 -16.37 0.93
N GLY A 100 -23.72 -17.37 1.26
CA GLY A 100 -23.57 -18.58 0.44
C GLY A 100 -22.61 -18.46 -0.75
N HIS A 101 -21.98 -17.29 -0.95
CA HIS A 101 -21.05 -17.06 -2.05
C HIS A 101 -19.64 -16.73 -1.57
N PRO A 102 -18.59 -17.03 -2.35
CA PRO A 102 -17.22 -16.67 -1.99
C PRO A 102 -16.99 -15.15 -2.09
N SER A 103 -16.09 -14.65 -1.25
CA SER A 103 -15.51 -13.30 -1.37
C SER A 103 -14.31 -13.33 -2.31
N LEU A 104 -13.86 -12.16 -2.77
CA LEU A 104 -12.63 -12.06 -3.58
C LEU A 104 -11.42 -12.63 -2.81
N ASN A 105 -11.29 -12.30 -1.53
CA ASN A 105 -10.22 -12.87 -0.68
C ASN A 105 -10.32 -14.39 -0.48
N GLY A 106 -11.51 -14.96 -0.67
CA GLY A 106 -11.75 -16.40 -0.65
C GLY A 106 -11.34 -17.11 -1.95
N THR A 107 -11.16 -16.37 -3.04
CA THR A 107 -10.79 -16.89 -4.37
C THR A 107 -9.38 -16.55 -4.80
N LEU A 108 -8.62 -15.84 -3.95
CA LEU A 108 -7.22 -15.50 -4.20
C LEU A 108 -6.31 -16.27 -3.26
N HIS A 109 -5.17 -16.74 -3.78
CA HIS A 109 -4.06 -17.18 -2.95
C HIS A 109 -3.52 -15.98 -2.17
N SER A 110 -3.25 -16.16 -0.88
CA SER A 110 -2.46 -15.18 -0.12
C SER A 110 -1.02 -15.07 -0.62
N GLY A 111 -0.55 -16.10 -1.33
CA GLY A 111 0.87 -16.33 -1.56
C GLY A 111 1.61 -16.76 -0.28
N PRO A 112 2.89 -17.11 -0.39
CA PRO A 112 3.78 -17.29 0.76
C PRO A 112 3.92 -15.98 1.52
N ASN A 113 4.06 -16.06 2.85
CA ASN A 113 4.42 -14.89 3.64
C ASN A 113 5.88 -14.53 3.37
N LEU A 114 6.09 -13.45 2.63
CA LEU A 114 7.41 -12.92 2.29
C LEU A 114 7.81 -11.71 3.14
N ILE A 115 6.90 -11.24 3.99
CA ILE A 115 7.09 -10.07 4.85
C ILE A 115 8.05 -10.45 5.97
N GLU A 116 9.00 -9.57 6.23
CA GLU A 116 9.93 -9.69 7.33
C GLU A 116 9.20 -9.62 8.70
N LEU A 117 9.74 -10.32 9.70
CA LEU A 117 9.19 -10.27 11.05
C LEU A 117 9.48 -8.91 11.68
N ILE A 118 8.47 -8.30 12.32
CA ILE A 118 8.63 -7.00 13.01
C ILE A 118 9.83 -7.02 13.98
N PRO A 119 10.01 -8.03 14.86
CA PRO A 119 11.17 -8.07 15.75
C PRO A 119 12.51 -8.02 15.02
N ASP A 120 12.64 -8.75 13.90
CA ASP A 120 13.89 -8.82 13.15
C ASP A 120 14.23 -7.47 12.52
N ILE A 121 13.22 -6.75 12.04
CA ILE A 121 13.37 -5.41 11.47
C ILE A 121 13.75 -4.40 12.55
N LEU A 122 13.11 -4.48 13.72
CA LEU A 122 13.44 -3.61 14.86
C LEU A 122 14.87 -3.86 15.36
N LEU A 123 15.30 -5.12 15.42
CA LEU A 123 16.67 -5.47 15.79
C LEU A 123 17.69 -4.92 14.78
N ARG A 124 17.42 -5.03 13.48
CA ARG A 124 18.28 -4.44 12.43
C ARG A 124 18.34 -2.92 12.48
N PHE A 125 17.23 -2.29 12.86
CA PHE A 125 17.18 -0.85 13.07
C PHE A 125 18.07 -0.40 14.25
N GLY A 126 18.17 -1.21 15.31
CA GLY A 126 19.06 -0.95 16.46
C GLY A 126 20.49 -1.49 16.31
N GLU A 127 20.79 -2.27 15.27
CA GLU A 127 22.05 -3.02 15.15
C GLU A 127 23.30 -2.13 15.02
N LYS A 128 23.19 -0.95 14.40
CA LYS A 128 24.32 -0.05 14.14
C LYS A 128 24.07 1.34 14.70
N LYS A 129 25.12 2.17 14.66
CA LYS A 129 25.18 3.49 15.31
C LYS A 129 24.08 4.46 14.89
N ILE A 130 23.63 4.40 13.65
CA ILE A 130 22.64 5.33 13.11
C ILE A 130 21.46 4.52 12.57
N GLY A 131 20.32 4.56 13.27
CA GLY A 131 19.05 4.06 12.79
C GLY A 131 18.49 4.99 11.70
N VAL A 132 17.90 4.41 10.67
CA VAL A 132 17.38 5.09 9.49
C VAL A 132 16.00 4.52 9.16
N THR A 133 15.03 5.41 9.00
CA THR A 133 13.72 5.08 8.47
C THR A 133 13.47 5.79 7.16
N GLY A 134 12.63 5.20 6.32
CA GLY A 134 12.09 5.82 5.13
C GLY A 134 10.66 5.39 4.92
N ASP A 135 9.84 6.30 4.40
CA ASP A 135 8.52 5.99 3.88
C ASP A 135 8.65 5.67 2.40
N THR A 136 7.93 4.65 1.97
CA THR A 136 7.82 4.35 0.56
C THR A 136 6.45 4.79 0.11
N ARG A 137 6.38 5.76 -0.81
CA ARG A 137 5.10 6.41 -1.16
C ARG A 137 4.11 5.39 -1.71
N LYS A 138 3.27 4.83 -0.84
CA LYS A 138 2.20 3.88 -1.15
C LYS A 138 2.70 2.84 -2.17
N VAL A 139 3.73 2.04 -1.84
CA VAL A 139 4.44 1.21 -2.84
C VAL A 139 3.55 0.21 -3.53
N SER A 140 2.59 -0.35 -2.80
CA SER A 140 1.53 -1.18 -3.37
C SER A 140 0.82 -0.48 -4.54
N LEU A 141 0.49 0.81 -4.39
CA LEU A 141 -0.14 1.61 -5.45
C LEU A 141 0.78 1.91 -6.65
N GLN A 142 2.08 1.62 -6.55
CA GLN A 142 2.99 1.76 -7.68
C GLN A 142 2.97 0.53 -8.62
N ILE A 143 2.42 -0.60 -8.16
CA ILE A 143 2.35 -1.87 -8.87
C ILE A 143 1.03 -1.95 -9.63
N ILE A 144 1.11 -2.24 -10.93
CA ILE A 144 -0.02 -2.29 -11.85
C ILE A 144 -0.71 -3.64 -11.79
N ILE A 145 -2.04 -3.62 -11.78
CA ILE A 145 -2.88 -4.81 -12.00
C ILE A 145 -3.17 -4.94 -13.49
N CYS A 146 -2.95 -6.12 -14.04
CA CYS A 146 -3.31 -6.47 -15.42
C CYS A 146 -4.79 -6.16 -15.70
N LYS A 147 -5.11 -5.69 -16.91
CA LYS A 147 -6.46 -5.20 -17.26
C LYS A 147 -7.54 -6.24 -17.00
N GLU A 148 -7.23 -7.51 -17.23
CA GLU A 148 -8.12 -8.67 -17.09
C GLU A 148 -8.61 -8.86 -15.65
N ASP A 149 -7.85 -8.40 -14.66
CA ASP A 149 -8.16 -8.58 -13.24
C ASP A 149 -8.78 -7.34 -12.58
N ARG A 150 -8.74 -6.18 -13.25
CA ARG A 150 -9.18 -4.89 -12.64
C ARG A 150 -10.66 -4.86 -12.33
N ASP A 151 -11.49 -5.54 -13.11
CA ASP A 151 -12.93 -5.58 -12.89
C ASP A 151 -13.33 -6.31 -11.60
N PHE A 152 -12.40 -7.05 -10.98
CA PHE A 152 -12.60 -7.63 -9.66
C PHE A 152 -12.23 -6.68 -8.51
N LEU A 153 -11.75 -5.48 -8.84
CA LEU A 153 -11.38 -4.42 -7.91
C LEU A 153 -12.24 -3.16 -8.14
N ARG A 154 -13.50 -3.33 -8.53
CA ARG A 154 -14.44 -2.22 -8.70
C ARG A 154 -14.81 -1.63 -7.35
N PHE A 155 -15.21 -0.38 -7.31
CA PHE A 155 -15.82 0.24 -6.14
C PHE A 155 -16.77 1.35 -6.56
N LEU A 156 -17.67 1.72 -5.66
CA LEU A 156 -18.68 2.73 -5.89
C LEU A 156 -18.31 4.04 -5.21
N TRP A 157 -18.65 5.15 -5.84
CA TRP A 157 -18.62 6.46 -5.20
C TRP A 157 -19.74 7.34 -5.75
N TRP A 158 -20.21 8.29 -4.95
CA TRP A 158 -21.29 9.19 -5.35
C TRP A 158 -20.85 10.16 -6.46
N LYS A 159 -21.76 10.47 -7.38
CA LYS A 159 -21.50 11.43 -8.47
C LYS A 159 -21.56 12.89 -7.99
N ASN A 160 -22.39 13.15 -6.99
CA ASN A 160 -22.56 14.44 -6.33
C ASN A 160 -23.06 14.21 -4.90
N LYS A 161 -22.75 15.14 -4.00
CA LYS A 161 -23.10 15.14 -2.58
C LYS A 161 -24.60 15.02 -2.32
N ASP A 162 -25.42 15.63 -3.18
CA ASP A 162 -26.88 15.69 -3.03
C ASP A 162 -27.64 14.68 -3.91
N CYS A 163 -26.95 13.84 -4.68
CA CYS A 163 -27.59 12.88 -5.57
C CYS A 163 -27.42 11.43 -5.08
N GLN A 164 -28.43 10.60 -5.33
CA GLN A 164 -28.37 9.15 -5.10
C GLN A 164 -27.81 8.39 -6.31
N GLU A 165 -27.12 9.09 -7.22
CA GLU A 165 -26.43 8.49 -8.36
C GLU A 165 -24.98 8.18 -7.99
N HIS A 166 -24.55 6.95 -8.27
CA HIS A 166 -23.16 6.52 -8.06
C HIS A 166 -22.44 6.30 -9.39
N LYS A 167 -21.13 6.49 -9.36
CA LYS A 167 -20.18 6.08 -10.39
C LYS A 167 -19.52 4.77 -9.99
N VAL A 168 -19.11 4.01 -11.00
CA VAL A 168 -18.30 2.80 -10.82
C VAL A 168 -16.87 3.13 -11.20
N PHE A 169 -15.96 2.93 -10.26
CA PHE A 169 -14.52 2.97 -10.49
C PHE A 169 -13.95 1.57 -10.40
N ARG A 170 -12.73 1.36 -10.92
CA ARG A 170 -11.93 0.16 -10.65
C ARG A 170 -10.48 0.52 -10.37
N HIS A 171 -9.83 -0.25 -9.50
CA HIS A 171 -8.40 -0.06 -9.25
C HIS A 171 -7.55 -0.63 -10.38
N ALA A 172 -6.58 0.16 -10.83
CA ALA A 172 -5.56 -0.24 -11.78
C ALA A 172 -4.23 -0.60 -11.09
N ARG A 173 -4.20 -0.62 -9.76
CA ARG A 173 -3.02 -0.86 -8.92
C ARG A 173 -3.32 -1.80 -7.77
N VAL A 174 -2.28 -2.37 -7.15
CA VAL A 174 -2.42 -3.22 -5.97
C VAL A 174 -2.89 -2.37 -4.79
N VAL A 175 -4.10 -2.64 -4.28
CA VAL A 175 -4.70 -1.88 -3.16
C VAL A 175 -4.69 -2.65 -1.84
N PHE A 176 -4.76 -1.92 -0.74
CA PHE A 176 -4.92 -2.51 0.59
C PHE A 176 -6.30 -3.17 0.74
N GLY A 177 -6.38 -4.21 1.58
CA GLY A 177 -7.61 -4.95 1.85
C GLY A 177 -7.79 -6.23 1.02
N VAL A 178 -7.02 -6.39 -0.06
CA VAL A 178 -6.94 -7.64 -0.84
C VAL A 178 -5.89 -8.57 -0.23
N ARG A 179 -6.26 -9.84 -0.05
CA ARG A 179 -5.48 -10.87 0.66
C ARG A 179 -4.08 -11.09 0.07
N SER A 180 -3.95 -10.98 -1.24
CA SER A 180 -2.69 -11.19 -1.95
C SER A 180 -1.80 -9.94 -2.00
N SER A 181 -2.31 -8.76 -1.63
CA SER A 181 -1.56 -7.50 -1.80
C SER A 181 -0.21 -7.47 -1.10
N PRO A 182 -0.06 -7.95 0.16
CA PRO A 182 1.24 -7.97 0.80
C PRO A 182 2.24 -8.88 0.08
N PHE A 183 1.79 -10.05 -0.39
CA PHE A 183 2.63 -10.95 -1.18
C PHE A 183 3.05 -10.32 -2.51
N LEU A 184 2.11 -9.72 -3.24
CA LEU A 184 2.39 -9.08 -4.53
C LEU A 184 3.42 -7.96 -4.38
N LEU A 185 3.28 -7.14 -3.34
CA LEU A 185 4.24 -6.09 -2.98
C LEU A 185 5.64 -6.66 -2.78
N GLU A 186 5.78 -7.61 -1.85
CA GLU A 186 7.07 -8.20 -1.50
C GLU A 186 7.70 -8.96 -2.68
N ALA A 187 6.91 -9.71 -3.44
CA ALA A 187 7.38 -10.46 -4.60
C ALA A 187 7.95 -9.52 -5.69
N VAL A 188 7.29 -8.38 -5.93
CA VAL A 188 7.75 -7.37 -6.89
C VAL A 188 9.04 -6.72 -6.40
N LEU A 189 9.12 -6.32 -5.12
CA LEU A 189 10.33 -5.73 -4.53
C LEU A 189 11.52 -6.69 -4.61
N LYS A 190 11.34 -7.95 -4.20
CA LYS A 190 12.39 -8.98 -4.27
C LYS A 190 12.83 -9.25 -5.70
N TYR A 191 11.90 -9.28 -6.65
CA TYR A 191 12.26 -9.42 -8.06
C TYR A 191 13.02 -8.20 -8.60
N HIS A 192 12.61 -6.98 -8.24
CA HIS A 192 13.32 -5.76 -8.63
C HIS A 192 14.76 -5.78 -8.13
N LEU A 193 14.98 -6.16 -6.88
CA LEU A 193 16.30 -6.32 -6.27
C LEU A 193 17.14 -7.40 -6.97
N ALA A 194 16.55 -8.56 -7.25
CA ALA A 194 17.25 -9.69 -7.86
C ALA A 194 17.61 -9.48 -9.35
N LYS A 195 16.80 -8.72 -10.10
CA LYS A 195 17.00 -8.50 -11.54
C LYS A 195 18.14 -7.54 -11.84
N ASN A 196 18.41 -6.58 -10.96
CA ASN A 196 19.41 -5.53 -11.19
C ASN A 196 20.77 -5.91 -10.59
N ARG A 197 21.43 -6.92 -11.19
CA ARG A 197 22.69 -7.49 -10.67
C ARG A 197 23.88 -6.53 -10.68
N ASP A 198 23.85 -5.52 -11.55
CA ASP A 198 24.90 -4.48 -11.63
C ASP A 198 24.73 -3.39 -10.58
N ALA A 199 23.67 -3.46 -9.75
CA ALA A 199 23.45 -2.50 -8.70
C ALA A 199 24.42 -2.70 -7.54
N ASP A 200 24.60 -1.63 -6.77
CA ASP A 200 25.44 -1.60 -5.58
C ASP A 200 25.08 -2.77 -4.63
N PRO A 201 26.00 -3.75 -4.43
CA PRO A 201 25.72 -4.93 -3.60
C PRO A 201 25.38 -4.58 -2.15
N PHE A 202 25.93 -3.47 -1.64
CA PHE A 202 25.61 -2.99 -0.31
C PHE A 202 24.14 -2.55 -0.25
N ILE A 203 23.70 -1.75 -1.21
CA ILE A 203 22.34 -1.19 -1.24
C ILE A 203 21.30 -2.27 -1.50
N THR A 204 21.53 -3.18 -2.44
CA THR A 204 20.60 -4.28 -2.72
C THR A 204 20.44 -5.20 -1.51
N LYS A 205 21.54 -5.50 -0.79
CA LYS A 205 21.48 -6.25 0.47
C LYS A 205 20.70 -5.49 1.54
N CYS A 206 20.99 -4.20 1.73
CA CYS A 206 20.27 -3.34 2.67
C CYS A 206 18.76 -3.37 2.37
N LEU A 207 18.35 -3.00 1.17
CA LEU A 207 16.95 -2.95 0.78
C LEU A 207 16.24 -4.31 0.91
N SER A 208 16.93 -5.43 0.66
CA SER A 208 16.32 -6.77 0.74
C SER A 208 15.83 -7.19 2.12
N ILE A 209 16.33 -6.55 3.20
CA ILE A 209 16.02 -6.90 4.59
C ILE A 209 15.36 -5.75 5.36
N SER A 210 15.11 -4.62 4.69
CA SER A 210 14.69 -3.37 5.33
C SER A 210 13.24 -3.02 5.12
N PHE A 211 12.55 -3.65 4.16
CA PHE A 211 11.14 -3.37 3.93
C PHE A 211 10.24 -4.09 4.92
N TYR A 212 9.26 -3.34 5.41
CA TYR A 212 8.07 -3.84 6.08
C TYR A 212 6.85 -3.17 5.44
N VAL A 213 6.25 -3.84 4.46
CA VAL A 213 5.12 -3.30 3.69
C VAL A 213 5.52 -1.94 3.08
N ASP A 214 4.98 -0.82 3.58
CA ASP A 214 5.24 0.53 3.06
C ASP A 214 6.38 1.25 3.79
N ASN A 215 6.99 0.66 4.83
CA ASN A 215 8.06 1.29 5.60
C ASN A 215 9.42 0.64 5.30
N LEU A 216 10.48 1.45 5.33
CA LEU A 216 11.86 1.00 5.28
C LEU A 216 12.53 1.30 6.62
N LEU A 217 13.15 0.28 7.23
CA LEU A 217 13.88 0.39 8.49
C LEU A 217 15.24 -0.29 8.36
N ILE A 218 16.30 0.44 8.70
CA ILE A 218 17.67 -0.09 8.68
C ILE A 218 18.57 0.72 9.61
N SER A 219 19.82 0.30 9.77
CA SER A 219 20.87 1.09 10.39
C SER A 219 22.16 1.09 9.58
N VAL A 220 23.00 2.10 9.82
CA VAL A 220 24.33 2.32 9.19
C VAL A 220 25.37 2.72 10.25
N HIS A 221 26.66 2.59 9.93
CA HIS A 221 27.73 2.84 10.90
C HIS A 221 28.13 4.32 11.03
N ASN A 222 27.90 5.12 10.00
CA ASN A 222 28.37 6.50 9.92
C ASN A 222 27.56 7.33 8.92
N GLU A 223 27.73 8.65 8.96
CA GLU A 223 26.99 9.58 8.09
C GLU A 223 27.31 9.43 6.59
N THR A 224 28.50 8.97 6.24
CA THR A 224 28.88 8.72 4.84
C THR A 224 28.04 7.58 4.27
N GLU A 225 27.88 6.49 5.02
CA GLU A 225 26.99 5.39 4.66
C GLU A 225 25.53 5.84 4.60
N LEU A 226 25.08 6.70 5.54
CA LEU A 226 23.73 7.26 5.52
C LEU A 226 23.45 8.01 4.21
N LYS A 227 24.33 8.94 3.82
CA LYS A 227 24.17 9.73 2.59
C LYS A 227 24.18 8.84 1.35
N ARG A 228 25.06 7.84 1.31
CA ARG A 228 25.10 6.85 0.22
C ARG A 228 23.82 6.02 0.18
N LEU A 229 23.35 5.53 1.32
CA LEU A 229 22.13 4.74 1.43
C LEU A 229 20.95 5.51 0.86
N ILE A 230 20.71 6.75 1.29
CA ILE A 230 19.59 7.57 0.84
C ILE A 230 19.67 7.80 -0.68
N ASN A 231 20.80 8.31 -1.18
CA ASN A 231 20.93 8.70 -2.58
C ASN A 231 20.84 7.49 -3.52
N VAL A 232 21.62 6.44 -3.26
CA VAL A 232 21.68 5.29 -4.16
C VAL A 232 20.39 4.46 -4.07
N SER A 233 19.76 4.37 -2.89
CA SER A 233 18.46 3.68 -2.78
C SER A 233 17.36 4.43 -3.54
N ASN A 234 17.32 5.77 -3.45
CA ASN A 234 16.37 6.57 -4.22
C ASN A 234 16.55 6.36 -5.73
N GLU A 235 17.77 6.45 -6.23
CA GLU A 235 18.07 6.24 -7.66
C GLU A 235 17.75 4.82 -8.11
N PHE A 236 18.09 3.83 -7.29
CA PHE A 236 17.83 2.43 -7.58
C PHE A 236 16.34 2.13 -7.66
N MET A 237 15.59 2.47 -6.61
CA MET A 237 14.15 2.20 -6.52
C MET A 237 13.35 2.97 -7.57
N LYS A 238 13.79 4.17 -7.96
CA LYS A 238 13.19 4.94 -9.05
C LYS A 238 13.23 4.19 -10.39
N LYS A 239 14.21 3.31 -10.62
CA LYS A 239 14.23 2.44 -11.81
C LYS A 239 13.06 1.45 -11.81
N GLY A 240 12.58 1.03 -10.64
CA GLY A 240 11.39 0.18 -10.50
C GLY A 240 10.06 0.93 -10.50
N GLY A 241 10.09 2.26 -10.63
CA GLY A 241 8.90 3.10 -10.48
C GLY A 241 8.49 3.34 -9.03
N PHE A 242 9.40 3.09 -8.08
CA PHE A 242 9.18 3.27 -6.65
C PHE A 242 9.85 4.55 -6.15
N GLU A 243 9.15 5.26 -5.26
CA GLU A 243 9.62 6.51 -4.66
C GLU A 243 9.80 6.30 -3.15
N LEU A 244 11.05 6.43 -2.67
CA LEU A 244 11.35 6.47 -1.24
C LEU A 244 11.43 7.94 -0.81
N ARG A 245 10.86 8.27 0.34
CA ARG A 245 10.73 9.65 0.86
C ARG A 245 10.70 9.66 2.39
N ASN A 246 10.54 10.85 2.96
CA ASN A 246 10.43 11.06 4.41
C ASN A 246 11.52 10.32 5.19
N TRP A 247 12.75 10.41 4.68
CA TRP A 247 13.90 9.77 5.32
C TRP A 247 14.17 10.44 6.67
N GLU A 248 14.18 9.65 7.74
CA GLU A 248 14.60 10.09 9.06
C GLU A 248 15.78 9.25 9.54
N SER A 249 16.63 9.84 10.37
CA SER A 249 17.73 9.12 10.99
C SER A 249 18.03 9.64 12.39
N SER A 250 18.75 8.83 13.16
CA SER A 250 19.31 9.20 14.47
C SER A 250 20.71 9.80 14.42
N ALA A 251 21.18 10.20 13.22
CA ALA A 251 22.44 10.91 13.13
C ALA A 251 22.40 12.17 14.02
N PRO A 252 23.50 12.50 14.72
CA PRO A 252 23.55 13.64 15.63
C PRO A 252 23.50 14.95 14.84
N THR A 253 22.29 15.39 14.52
CA THR A 253 22.00 16.76 14.08
C THR A 253 21.23 17.45 15.20
N ASP A 254 21.91 18.40 15.86
CA ASP A 254 21.47 19.27 16.96
C ASP A 254 20.41 18.73 17.93
N VAL A 255 20.91 18.38 19.12
CA VAL A 255 20.26 18.33 20.45
C VAL A 255 18.75 18.62 20.44
N ASN A 256 17.96 17.58 20.19
CA ASN A 256 16.65 17.38 20.81
C ASN A 256 16.25 15.92 20.64
N SER A 257 15.57 15.37 21.65
CA SER A 257 15.05 14.01 21.70
C SER A 257 14.13 13.72 20.51
N LYS A 258 14.72 13.25 19.40
CA LYS A 258 13.97 12.93 18.20
C LYS A 258 13.21 11.63 18.43
N THR A 259 11.92 11.76 18.71
CA THR A 259 11.00 10.63 18.71
C THR A 259 10.52 10.40 17.29
N ILE A 260 10.77 9.20 16.75
CA ILE A 260 10.34 8.80 15.42
C ILE A 260 9.21 7.77 15.51
N ASP A 261 8.32 7.77 14.51
CA ASP A 261 7.29 6.72 14.37
C ASP A 261 7.92 5.51 13.68
N LEU A 262 7.92 4.38 14.38
CA LEU A 262 8.55 3.13 14.01
C LEU A 262 7.46 2.06 13.91
N LEU A 263 6.83 1.93 12.75
CA LEU A 263 5.75 0.97 12.51
C LEU A 263 4.53 1.16 13.45
N GLY A 264 4.20 2.40 13.82
CA GLY A 264 3.15 2.72 14.79
C GLY A 264 3.62 2.73 16.24
N LEU A 265 4.90 2.46 16.50
CA LEU A 265 5.55 2.59 17.80
C LEU A 265 6.28 3.93 17.89
N LYS A 266 6.45 4.47 19.09
CA LYS A 266 7.26 5.67 19.30
C LYS A 266 8.65 5.28 19.74
N CYS A 267 9.66 5.54 18.91
CA CYS A 267 11.06 5.29 19.24
C CYS A 267 11.76 6.60 19.59
N ASN A 268 12.22 6.73 20.84
CA ASN A 268 13.10 7.81 21.25
C ASN A 268 14.54 7.44 20.88
N MET A 269 15.07 8.06 19.83
CA MET A 269 16.42 7.76 19.33
C MET A 269 17.55 8.19 20.26
N SER A 270 17.28 9.12 21.20
CA SER A 270 18.28 9.57 22.17
C SER A 270 18.38 8.68 23.40
N GLU A 271 17.28 8.01 23.76
CA GLU A 271 17.21 7.14 24.94
C GLU A 271 17.27 5.64 24.57
N ASP A 272 17.24 5.32 23.27
CA ASP A 272 17.13 3.95 22.75
C ASP A 272 15.91 3.21 23.31
N ILE A 273 14.78 3.92 23.42
CA ILE A 273 13.53 3.40 23.97
C ILE A 273 12.48 3.31 22.88
N ILE A 274 11.95 2.10 22.65
CA ILE A 274 10.74 1.87 21.87
C ILE A 274 9.56 1.79 22.84
N SER A 275 8.57 2.64 22.65
CA SER A 275 7.38 2.75 23.50
C SER A 275 6.10 2.46 22.72
N ILE A 276 5.19 1.75 23.37
CA ILE A 276 3.82 1.51 22.89
C ILE A 276 2.90 2.45 23.63
N ASN A 277 2.16 3.27 22.91
CA ASN A 277 1.17 4.17 23.52
C ASN A 277 -0.15 3.41 23.70
N LEU A 278 -0.30 2.72 24.84
CA LEU A 278 -1.55 2.05 25.19
C LEU A 278 -2.55 3.10 25.69
N LYS A 279 -3.43 3.59 24.81
CA LYS A 279 -4.65 4.28 25.24
C LYS A 279 -5.62 3.21 25.73
N TRP A 280 -5.79 3.11 27.04
CA TRP A 280 -6.85 2.33 27.69
C TRP A 280 -8.12 3.16 27.81
#